data_AF-X1QSS5-F1
#
_entry.id   AF-X1QSS5-F1
#
_cell.length_a   1.000
_cell.length_b   1.000
_cell.length_c   1.000
_cell.angle_alpha   90.00
_cell.angle_beta   90.00
_cell.angle_gamma   90.00
#
_symmetry.space_group_name_H-M   'P 1'
#
loop_
_entity.id
_entity.type
_entity.pdbx_description
1 polymer ?
#
loop_
_entity_poly.entity_id
_entity_poly.type
_entity_poly.pdbx_seq_one_letter_code
_entity_poly.pdbx_strand_id
1 'polypeptide(L)'
;AEVLLKEALSQAEEQGRTYEAPLFATQLGIIEYERGRYETAMAILLSACERLRKIGDKDALARAYFHLAQVSFLSKKYDMAINWLEKVSGLADELGYEDFLAVEGRNSALLIQYGASKGVGGNRFVRIMEKIRMRRDSKRRLPTAKVSASPYVATKPDIEARALGESRVLVNSRPISEAEWRSNRAKEMFFCMLCCGTGQTKEQITAALWPDLSPAKGTSNFHINLYRARRAVFPG
;
A
#
# COMPACT_ATOMS: atom_id res chain seq x y z
N ALA A 1 -13.31 -0.45 10.85
CA ALA A 1 -11.95 -0.14 10.38
C ALA A 1 -11.26 0.88 11.29
N GLU A 2 -11.85 2.06 11.50
CA GLU A 2 -11.27 3.11 12.36
C GLU A 2 -11.04 2.70 13.82
N VAL A 3 -12.04 2.10 14.49
CA VAL A 3 -11.93 1.63 15.88
C VAL A 3 -10.75 0.65 16.03
N LEU A 4 -10.65 -0.31 15.10
CA LEU A 4 -9.56 -1.29 15.07
C LEU A 4 -8.18 -0.65 14.79
N LEU A 5 -8.11 0.41 13.98
CA LEU A 5 -6.87 1.14 13.72
C LEU A 5 -6.44 2.00 14.91
N LYS A 6 -7.39 2.61 15.62
CA LYS A 6 -7.13 3.36 16.86
C LYS A 6 -6.66 2.43 17.98
N GLU A 7 -7.29 1.27 18.12
CA GLU A 7 -6.84 0.22 19.04
C GLU A 7 -5.45 -0.31 18.68
N ALA A 8 -5.19 -0.58 17.40
CA ALA A 8 -3.88 -1.00 16.92
C ALA A 8 -2.79 0.07 17.16
N LEU A 9 -3.14 1.35 17.02
CA LEU A 9 -2.24 2.47 17.29
C LEU A 9 -1.92 2.59 18.79
N SER A 10 -2.94 2.59 19.67
CA SER A 10 -2.75 2.63 21.13
C SER A 10 -1.88 1.46 21.60
N GLN A 11 -2.18 0.25 21.11
CA GLN A 11 -1.40 -0.93 21.46
C GLN A 11 0.04 -0.89 20.94
N ALA A 12 0.28 -0.33 19.74
CA ALA A 12 1.63 -0.17 19.21
C ALA A 12 2.44 0.85 20.03
N GLU A 13 1.81 1.92 20.50
CA GLU A 13 2.43 2.92 21.38
C GLU A 13 2.74 2.35 22.77
N GLU A 14 1.80 1.62 23.38
CA GLU A 14 1.97 0.96 24.69
C GLU A 14 3.06 -0.11 24.68
N GLN A 15 3.29 -0.79 23.55
CA GLN A 15 4.26 -1.88 23.43
C GLN A 15 5.64 -1.43 22.95
N GLY A 16 5.87 -0.13 22.79
CA GLY A 16 7.12 0.39 22.23
C GLY A 16 7.39 -0.08 20.79
N ARG A 17 6.34 -0.47 20.04
CA ARG A 17 6.47 -0.86 18.62
C ARG A 17 6.59 0.39 17.75
N THR A 18 7.79 0.95 17.77
CA THR A 18 8.15 2.21 17.10
C THR A 18 7.85 2.21 15.60
N TYR A 19 7.97 1.07 14.93
CA TYR A 19 7.83 0.96 13.47
C TYR A 19 6.37 0.89 12.96
N GLU A 20 5.46 0.24 13.69
CA GLU A 20 4.11 -0.06 13.20
C GLU A 20 3.13 1.11 13.39
N ALA A 21 3.29 1.86 14.48
CA ALA A 21 2.45 3.01 14.83
C ALA A 21 2.29 4.03 13.69
N PRO A 22 3.36 4.53 13.02
CA PRO A 22 3.19 5.49 11.93
C PRO A 22 2.48 4.93 10.69
N LEU A 23 2.57 3.63 10.43
CA LEU A 23 1.86 3.01 9.31
C LEU A 23 0.35 2.98 9.56
N PHE A 24 -0.06 2.64 10.79
CA PHE A 24 -1.47 2.73 11.20
C PHE A 24 -1.98 4.16 11.21
N ALA A 25 -1.17 5.10 11.71
CA ALA A 25 -1.51 6.51 11.69
C ALA A 25 -1.73 7.02 10.25
N THR A 26 -0.91 6.57 9.30
CA THR A 26 -1.09 6.93 7.88
C THR A 26 -2.44 6.44 7.34
N GLN A 27 -2.81 5.20 7.63
CA GLN A 27 -4.12 4.64 7.22
C GLN A 27 -5.29 5.35 7.90
N LEU A 28 -5.15 5.73 9.16
CA LEU A 28 -6.17 6.51 9.87
C LEU A 28 -6.33 7.91 9.26
N GLY A 29 -5.23 8.57 8.89
CA GLY A 29 -5.27 9.86 8.20
C GLY A 29 -6.01 9.80 6.86
N ILE A 30 -5.87 8.70 6.12
CA ILE A 30 -6.62 8.45 4.88
C ILE A 30 -8.13 8.42 5.14
N ILE A 31 -8.56 7.61 6.11
CA ILE A 31 -9.97 7.48 6.48
C ILE A 31 -10.56 8.82 6.90
N GLU A 32 -9.81 9.63 7.67
CA GLU A 32 -10.31 10.92 8.14
C GLU A 32 -10.45 11.94 7.00
N TYR A 33 -9.53 12.01 6.03
CA TYR A 33 -9.72 12.92 4.90
C TYR A 33 -10.81 12.44 3.93
N GLU A 34 -11.00 11.12 3.78
CA GLU A 34 -12.11 10.58 2.98
C GLU A 34 -13.48 10.94 3.56
N ARG A 35 -13.54 11.20 4.87
CA ARG A 35 -14.72 11.71 5.59
C ARG A 35 -14.82 13.23 5.61
N GLY A 36 -13.92 13.94 4.91
CA GLY A 36 -13.89 15.40 4.87
C GLY A 36 -13.28 16.06 6.12
N ARG A 37 -12.73 15.29 7.07
CA ARG A 37 -12.11 15.81 8.30
C ARG A 37 -10.63 16.12 8.06
N TYR A 38 -10.38 17.11 7.22
CA TYR A 38 -9.05 17.37 6.68
C TYR A 38 -8.03 17.81 7.74
N GLU A 39 -8.45 18.62 8.71
CA GLU A 39 -7.61 19.15 9.78
C GLU A 39 -7.09 18.01 10.66
N THR A 40 -7.99 17.10 11.07
CA THR A 40 -7.63 15.90 11.83
C THR A 40 -6.71 14.99 11.02
N ALA A 41 -7.04 14.73 9.75
CA ALA A 41 -6.21 13.92 8.88
C ALA A 41 -4.79 14.49 8.72
N MET A 42 -4.68 15.81 8.53
CA MET A 42 -3.40 16.48 8.38
C MET A 42 -2.56 16.39 9.65
N ALA A 43 -3.15 16.57 10.83
CA ALA A 43 -2.46 16.41 12.11
C ALA A 43 -1.92 14.98 12.31
N ILE A 44 -2.74 13.97 12.03
CA ILE A 44 -2.35 12.56 12.14
C ILE A 44 -1.21 12.23 11.17
N LEU A 45 -1.33 12.66 9.91
CA LEU A 45 -0.33 12.39 8.87
C LEU A 45 1.00 13.10 9.14
N LEU A 46 0.99 14.32 9.68
CA LEU A 46 2.22 15.03 10.08
C LEU A 46 2.96 14.27 11.17
N SER A 47 2.25 13.85 12.23
CA SER A 47 2.83 13.04 13.31
C SER A 47 3.40 11.71 12.79
N ALA A 48 2.69 11.05 11.87
CA ALA A 48 3.19 9.84 11.20
C ALA A 48 4.50 10.10 10.43
N CYS A 49 4.57 11.19 9.66
CA CYS A 49 5.77 11.55 8.90
C CYS A 49 6.98 11.82 9.80
N GLU A 50 6.80 12.50 10.93
CA GLU A 50 7.89 12.76 11.87
C GLU A 50 8.47 11.46 12.44
N ARG A 51 7.60 10.52 12.80
CA ARG A 51 8.01 9.20 13.29
C ARG A 51 8.73 8.40 12.20
N LEU A 52 8.18 8.34 10.99
CA LEU A 52 8.79 7.64 9.85
C LEU A 52 10.18 8.21 9.52
N ARG A 53 10.34 9.53 9.62
CA ARG A 53 11.64 10.19 9.44
C ARG A 53 12.66 9.75 10.50
N LYS A 54 12.27 9.67 11.78
CA LYS A 54 13.14 9.19 12.86
C LYS A 54 13.56 7.73 12.68
N ILE A 55 12.65 6.91 12.16
CA ILE A 55 12.85 5.48 11.91
C ILE A 55 13.68 5.24 10.63
N GLY A 56 13.71 6.22 9.71
CA GLY A 56 14.44 6.12 8.45
C GLY A 56 13.70 5.35 7.35
N ASP A 57 12.40 5.07 7.52
CA ASP A 57 11.61 4.41 6.47
C ASP A 57 11.18 5.41 5.38
N LYS A 58 12.02 5.51 4.36
CA LYS A 58 11.84 6.44 3.24
C LYS A 58 10.64 6.08 2.33
N ASP A 59 10.32 4.80 2.12
CA ASP A 59 9.16 4.41 1.29
C ASP A 59 7.84 4.77 1.98
N ALA A 60 7.71 4.42 3.26
CA ALA A 60 6.53 4.78 4.03
C ALA A 60 6.40 6.30 4.17
N LEU A 61 7.52 7.02 4.35
CA LEU A 61 7.53 8.48 4.42
C LEU A 61 7.07 9.12 3.11
N ALA A 62 7.52 8.62 1.96
CA ALA A 62 7.08 9.13 0.65
C ALA A 62 5.57 8.96 0.44
N ARG A 63 5.00 7.83 0.86
CA ARG A 63 3.55 7.60 0.82
C ARG A 63 2.78 8.51 1.78
N ALA A 64 3.28 8.70 2.99
CA ALA A 64 2.68 9.61 3.96
C ALA A 64 2.70 11.07 3.45
N TYR A 65 3.79 11.51 2.81
CA TYR A 65 3.83 12.81 2.13
C TYR A 65 2.85 12.92 0.96
N PHE A 66 2.65 11.84 0.20
CA PHE A 66 1.63 11.84 -0.85
C PHE A 66 0.23 12.05 -0.29
N HIS A 67 -0.12 11.41 0.84
CA HIS A 67 -1.39 11.65 1.51
C HIS A 67 -1.48 13.04 2.15
N LEU A 68 -0.36 13.63 2.60
CA LEU A 68 -0.32 15.04 3.01
C LEU A 68 -0.58 15.99 1.84
N ALA A 69 -0.06 15.68 0.65
CA ALA A 69 -0.38 16.42 -0.56
C ALA A 69 -1.88 16.30 -0.89
N GLN A 70 -2.44 15.10 -0.77
CA GLN A 70 -3.87 14.86 -1.02
C GLN A 70 -4.77 15.63 -0.06
N VAL A 71 -4.55 15.54 1.24
CA VAL A 71 -5.36 16.29 2.22
C VAL A 71 -5.21 17.80 2.02
N SER A 72 -3.99 18.29 1.74
CA SER A 72 -3.75 19.71 1.45
C SER A 72 -4.51 20.18 0.21
N PHE A 73 -4.51 19.37 -0.84
CA PHE A 73 -5.25 19.65 -2.08
C PHE A 73 -6.77 19.66 -1.85
N LEU A 74 -7.31 18.69 -1.11
CA LEU A 74 -8.73 18.64 -0.76
C LEU A 74 -9.14 19.82 0.14
N SER A 75 -8.25 20.28 1.03
CA SER A 75 -8.42 21.50 1.82
C SER A 75 -8.23 22.80 1.02
N LYS A 76 -8.02 22.74 -0.30
CA LYS A 76 -7.73 23.89 -1.19
C LYS A 76 -6.44 24.65 -0.83
N LYS A 77 -5.54 24.03 -0.05
CA LYS A 77 -4.23 24.57 0.32
C LYS A 77 -3.22 24.13 -0.74
N TYR A 78 -3.35 24.70 -1.94
CA TYR A 78 -2.66 24.21 -3.13
C TYR A 78 -1.13 24.34 -3.06
N ASP A 79 -0.60 25.44 -2.51
CA ASP A 79 0.85 25.62 -2.35
C ASP A 79 1.44 24.58 -1.41
N MET A 80 0.72 24.24 -0.34
CA MET A 80 1.12 23.14 0.55
C MET A 80 1.10 21.80 -0.17
N ALA A 81 0.11 21.55 -1.03
CA ALA A 81 0.06 20.33 -1.82
C ALA A 81 1.28 20.19 -2.73
N ILE A 82 1.71 21.27 -3.38
CA ILE A 82 2.94 21.30 -4.21
C ILE A 82 4.17 21.00 -3.36
N ASN A 83 4.35 21.67 -2.23
CA ASN A 83 5.49 21.43 -1.33
C ASN A 83 5.58 19.96 -0.88
N TRP A 84 4.43 19.31 -0.65
CA TRP A 84 4.41 17.89 -0.31
C TRP A 84 4.73 17.00 -1.52
N LEU A 85 4.22 17.30 -2.72
CA LEU A 85 4.56 16.56 -3.95
C LEU A 85 6.04 16.71 -4.35
N GLU A 86 6.67 17.83 -4.04
CA GLU A 86 8.12 18.02 -4.21
C GLU A 86 8.90 17.09 -3.29
N LYS A 87 8.51 17.01 -2.01
CA LYS A 87 9.12 16.06 -1.06
C LYS A 87 8.92 14.60 -1.48
N VAL A 88 7.76 14.27 -2.01
CA VAL A 88 7.48 12.96 -2.61
C VAL A 88 8.44 12.68 -3.77
N SER A 89 8.64 13.67 -4.65
CA SER A 89 9.53 13.54 -5.81
C SER A 89 10.98 13.34 -5.37
N GLY A 90 11.47 14.13 -4.41
CA GLY A 90 12.82 13.97 -3.85
C GLY A 90 13.05 12.59 -3.25
N LEU A 91 12.09 12.08 -2.45
CA LEU A 91 12.21 10.72 -1.92
C LEU A 91 12.12 9.64 -3.01
N ALA A 92 11.33 9.85 -4.06
CA ALA A 92 11.27 8.91 -5.18
C ALA A 92 12.59 8.87 -5.97
N ASP A 93 13.29 10.01 -6.08
CA ASP A 93 14.64 10.07 -6.66
C ASP A 93 15.66 9.32 -5.78
N GLU A 94 15.63 9.53 -4.45
CA GLU A 94 16.48 8.79 -3.51
C GLU A 94 16.22 7.28 -3.52
N LEU A 95 14.96 6.86 -3.69
CA LEU A 95 14.56 5.46 -3.70
C LEU A 95 14.80 4.77 -5.06
N GLY A 96 14.94 5.54 -6.15
CA GLY A 96 15.09 5.02 -7.50
C GLY A 96 13.83 4.39 -8.09
N TYR A 97 12.65 4.55 -7.46
CA TYR A 97 11.38 4.07 -8.00
C TYR A 97 10.20 4.98 -7.64
N GLU A 98 9.19 4.99 -8.51
CA GLU A 98 8.02 5.88 -8.41
C GLU A 98 6.67 5.15 -8.60
N ASP A 99 6.68 3.82 -8.76
CA ASP A 99 5.46 3.04 -9.06
C ASP A 99 4.40 3.11 -7.96
N PHE A 100 4.81 3.42 -6.73
CA PHE A 100 3.86 3.65 -5.64
C PHE A 100 2.87 4.79 -5.94
N LEU A 101 3.29 5.81 -6.67
CA LEU A 101 2.44 6.95 -7.04
C LEU A 101 1.33 6.55 -8.00
N ALA A 102 1.54 5.53 -8.84
CA ALA A 102 0.49 5.00 -9.71
C ALA A 102 -0.53 4.16 -8.95
N VAL A 103 -0.17 3.62 -7.78
CA VAL A 103 -1.08 2.89 -6.88
C VAL A 103 -1.89 3.88 -6.06
N GLU A 104 -1.21 4.78 -5.34
CA GLU A 104 -1.86 5.78 -4.48
C GLU A 104 -2.67 6.79 -5.31
N GLY A 105 -2.15 7.18 -6.48
CA GLY A 105 -2.77 8.14 -7.38
C GLY A 105 -4.08 7.69 -8.03
N ARG A 106 -4.48 6.41 -7.90
CA ARG A 106 -5.73 5.89 -8.50
C ARG A 106 -6.96 6.65 -8.03
N ASN A 107 -7.02 6.92 -6.73
CA ASN A 107 -8.14 7.63 -6.10
C ASN A 107 -7.85 9.14 -5.95
N SER A 108 -6.72 9.59 -6.47
CA SER A 108 -6.20 10.96 -6.36
C SER A 108 -5.87 11.56 -7.72
N ALA A 109 -6.60 11.18 -8.77
CA ALA A 109 -6.30 11.57 -10.15
C ALA A 109 -6.21 13.10 -10.34
N LEU A 110 -7.05 13.87 -9.64
CA LEU A 110 -7.02 15.34 -9.67
C LEU A 110 -5.71 15.91 -9.09
N LEU A 111 -5.20 15.33 -7.99
CA LEU A 111 -3.92 15.73 -7.43
C LEU A 111 -2.77 15.41 -8.39
N ILE A 112 -2.80 14.23 -9.02
CA ILE A 112 -1.78 13.84 -10.02
C ILE A 112 -1.81 14.82 -11.21
N GLN A 113 -3.00 15.16 -11.70
CA GLN A 113 -3.16 16.15 -12.78
C GLN A 113 -2.69 17.54 -12.37
N TYR A 114 -2.96 17.93 -11.13
CA TYR A 114 -2.49 19.19 -10.59
C TYR A 114 -0.95 19.24 -10.45
N GLY A 115 -0.32 18.19 -9.93
CA GLY A 115 1.14 18.08 -9.87
C GLY A 115 1.79 18.12 -11.26
N ALA A 116 1.17 17.45 -12.25
CA ALA A 116 1.62 17.48 -13.63
C ALA A 116 1.51 18.88 -14.26
N SER A 117 0.40 19.60 -14.05
CA SER A 117 0.22 20.94 -14.62
C SER A 117 1.14 21.99 -13.99
N LYS A 118 1.61 21.75 -12.76
CA LYS A 118 2.59 22.58 -12.08
C LYS A 118 4.05 22.17 -12.32
N GLY A 119 4.29 21.11 -13.09
CA GLY A 119 5.65 20.64 -13.41
C GLY A 119 6.41 20.09 -12.21
N VAL A 120 5.72 19.60 -11.17
CA VAL A 120 6.37 19.10 -9.96
C VAL A 120 7.18 17.83 -10.29
N GLY A 121 8.45 17.81 -9.92
CA GLY A 121 9.33 16.69 -10.25
C GLY A 121 9.48 16.48 -11.77
N GLY A 122 9.36 17.55 -12.56
CA GLY A 122 9.42 17.52 -14.02
C GLY A 122 8.27 16.71 -14.62
N ASN A 123 8.59 15.71 -15.44
CA ASN A 123 7.60 14.88 -16.13
C ASN A 123 7.04 13.73 -15.26
N ARG A 124 7.42 13.62 -13.98
CA ARG A 124 7.02 12.50 -13.11
C ARG A 124 5.51 12.29 -13.08
N PHE A 125 4.74 13.32 -12.71
CA PHE A 125 3.30 13.18 -12.57
C PHE A 125 2.58 13.01 -13.92
N VAL A 126 3.19 13.45 -15.04
CA VAL A 126 2.72 13.12 -16.39
C VAL A 126 2.84 11.60 -16.64
N ARG A 127 4.02 11.02 -16.41
CA ARG A 127 4.23 9.56 -16.54
C ARG A 127 3.34 8.74 -15.61
N ILE A 128 3.15 9.18 -14.36
CA ILE A 128 2.25 8.51 -13.42
C ILE A 128 0.80 8.58 -13.90
N MET A 129 0.36 9.72 -14.45
CA MET A 129 -0.97 9.85 -15.03
C MET A 129 -1.19 8.89 -16.20
N GLU A 130 -0.19 8.76 -17.08
CA GLU A 130 -0.23 7.79 -18.18
C GLU A 130 -0.30 6.35 -17.66
N LYS A 131 0.52 5.99 -16.65
CA LYS A 131 0.45 4.66 -16.00
C LYS A 131 -0.94 4.37 -15.42
N ILE A 132 -1.57 5.34 -14.76
CA ILE A 132 -2.93 5.21 -14.22
C ILE A 132 -3.95 5.03 -15.34
N ARG A 133 -3.86 5.84 -16.42
CA ARG A 133 -4.74 5.75 -17.60
C ARG A 133 -4.60 4.41 -18.31
N MET A 134 -3.38 3.97 -18.60
CA MET A 134 -3.11 2.70 -19.27
C MET A 134 -3.71 1.53 -18.49
N ARG A 135 -3.52 1.48 -17.16
CA ARG A 135 -4.16 0.45 -16.33
C ARG A 135 -5.68 0.50 -16.35
N ARG A 136 -6.27 1.70 -16.40
CA ARG A 136 -7.73 1.89 -16.52
C ARG A 136 -8.25 1.47 -17.90
N ASP A 137 -7.55 1.82 -18.97
CA ASP A 137 -7.91 1.50 -20.34
C ASP A 137 -7.72 0.02 -20.66
N SER A 138 -6.67 -0.63 -20.14
CA SER A 138 -6.55 -2.10 -20.16
C SER A 138 -7.75 -2.77 -19.49
N LYS A 139 -8.29 -2.18 -18.42
CA LYS A 139 -9.50 -2.66 -17.74
C LYS A 139 -10.79 -2.35 -18.51
N ARG A 140 -10.80 -1.32 -19.37
CA ARG A 140 -11.99 -0.82 -20.12
C ARG A 140 -12.07 -1.31 -21.57
N ARG A 141 -10.94 -1.64 -22.21
CA ARG A 141 -10.84 -2.15 -23.60
C ARG A 141 -11.19 -3.64 -23.73
N LEU A 142 -11.59 -4.31 -22.64
CA LEU A 142 -12.28 -5.59 -22.72
C LEU A 142 -13.65 -5.37 -23.38
N PRO A 143 -13.91 -5.88 -24.59
CA PRO A 143 -15.18 -5.66 -25.27
C PRO A 143 -16.29 -6.43 -24.55
N THR A 144 -17.38 -5.73 -24.20
CA THR A 144 -18.68 -6.35 -23.89
C THR A 144 -19.30 -6.88 -25.18
N ALA A 145 -18.74 -7.96 -25.73
CA ALA A 145 -19.35 -8.70 -26.82
C ALA A 145 -20.22 -9.80 -26.22
N LYS A 146 -21.54 -9.74 -26.48
CA LYS A 146 -22.44 -10.87 -26.30
C LYS A 146 -21.94 -12.00 -27.20
N VAL A 147 -21.21 -12.96 -26.63
CA VAL A 147 -20.86 -14.22 -27.29
C VAL A 147 -21.32 -15.34 -26.37
N SER A 148 -22.12 -16.20 -26.98
CA SER A 148 -22.55 -17.51 -26.52
C SER A 148 -21.47 -18.25 -25.73
N ALA A 149 -21.92 -18.88 -24.65
CA ALA A 149 -21.13 -19.65 -23.69
C ALA A 149 -20.02 -20.51 -24.33
N SER A 150 -18.78 -20.11 -24.08
CA SER A 150 -17.65 -21.01 -23.81
C SER A 150 -16.60 -20.23 -22.99
N PRO A 151 -16.08 -20.76 -21.87
CA PRO A 151 -15.61 -19.94 -20.74
C PRO A 151 -14.17 -19.45 -20.92
N TYR A 152 -14.02 -18.14 -21.15
CA TYR A 152 -12.71 -17.47 -21.14
C TYR A 152 -12.23 -17.28 -19.70
N VAL A 153 -11.23 -18.08 -19.30
CA VAL A 153 -10.57 -18.00 -17.99
C VAL A 153 -9.70 -16.75 -17.97
N ALA A 154 -9.99 -15.83 -17.04
CA ALA A 154 -9.06 -14.78 -16.67
C ALA A 154 -7.73 -15.46 -16.26
N THR A 155 -6.67 -15.31 -17.04
CA THR A 155 -5.37 -15.85 -16.67
C THR A 155 -4.87 -15.03 -15.48
N LYS A 156 -5.22 -15.50 -14.29
CA LYS A 156 -4.58 -15.14 -13.02
C LYS A 156 -3.07 -15.25 -13.24
N PRO A 157 -2.23 -14.35 -12.69
CA PRO A 157 -0.80 -14.47 -12.90
C PRO A 157 -0.34 -15.84 -12.43
N ASP A 158 0.56 -16.41 -13.20
CA ASP A 158 1.11 -17.70 -12.89
C ASP A 158 2.04 -17.54 -11.69
N ILE A 159 1.68 -18.22 -10.60
CA ILE A 159 2.39 -18.15 -9.34
C ILE A 159 2.99 -19.53 -9.11
N GLU A 160 4.31 -19.59 -9.14
CA GLU A 160 5.05 -20.77 -8.76
C GLU A 160 5.65 -20.57 -7.37
N ALA A 161 5.23 -21.37 -6.40
CA ALA A 161 5.75 -21.33 -5.04
C ALA A 161 6.47 -22.65 -4.73
N ARG A 162 7.77 -22.56 -4.44
CA ARG A 162 8.62 -23.69 -4.06
C ARG A 162 8.89 -23.61 -2.57
N ALA A 163 8.48 -24.64 -1.83
CA ALA A 163 8.56 -24.66 -0.36
C ALA A 163 9.56 -25.69 0.21
N LEU A 164 9.87 -26.76 -0.53
CA LEU A 164 10.83 -27.77 -0.10
C LEU A 164 12.25 -27.30 -0.42
N GLY A 165 13.06 -27.10 0.62
CA GLY A 165 14.39 -26.49 0.52
C GLY A 165 14.34 -24.98 0.72
N GLU A 166 15.10 -24.21 -0.07
CA GLU A 166 15.01 -22.75 -0.03
C GLU A 166 13.65 -22.27 -0.57
N SER A 167 12.86 -21.62 0.27
CA SER A 167 11.56 -21.11 -0.12
C SER A 167 11.71 -20.02 -1.21
N ARG A 168 11.05 -20.20 -2.36
CA ARG A 168 11.08 -19.23 -3.47
C ARG A 168 9.70 -19.08 -4.08
N VAL A 169 9.38 -17.86 -4.52
CA VAL A 169 8.13 -17.56 -5.21
C VAL A 169 8.45 -16.83 -6.49
N LEU A 170 7.86 -17.27 -7.59
CA LEU A 170 7.95 -16.67 -8.90
C LEU A 170 6.56 -16.18 -9.33
N VAL A 171 6.51 -14.99 -9.92
CA VAL A 171 5.29 -14.43 -10.53
C VAL A 171 5.58 -14.23 -12.00
N ASN A 172 4.83 -14.92 -12.87
CA ASN A 172 5.09 -14.96 -14.30
C ASN A 172 6.58 -15.25 -14.61
N SER A 173 7.14 -16.27 -13.96
CA SER A 173 8.55 -16.68 -14.04
C SER A 173 9.60 -15.68 -13.50
N ARG A 174 9.20 -14.53 -12.91
CA ARG A 174 10.13 -13.62 -12.21
C ARG A 174 10.23 -13.99 -10.73
N PRO A 175 11.42 -14.29 -10.19
CA PRO A 175 11.59 -14.54 -8.75
C PRO A 175 11.37 -13.25 -7.94
N ILE A 176 10.65 -13.38 -6.83
CA ILE A 176 10.49 -12.34 -5.81
C ILE A 176 11.66 -12.45 -4.82
N SER A 177 12.42 -11.38 -4.66
CA SER A 177 13.52 -11.28 -3.69
C SER A 177 13.03 -11.16 -2.24
N GLU A 178 13.86 -11.56 -1.26
CA GLU A 178 13.52 -11.42 0.18
C GLU A 178 13.18 -9.97 0.57
N ALA A 179 13.85 -8.99 -0.04
CA ALA A 179 13.61 -7.58 0.21
C ALA A 179 12.20 -7.12 -0.24
N GLU A 180 11.66 -7.70 -1.32
CA GLU A 180 10.33 -7.37 -1.83
C GLU A 180 9.20 -7.83 -0.89
N TRP A 181 9.42 -8.89 -0.10
CA TRP A 181 8.48 -9.35 0.93
C TRP A 181 8.38 -8.39 2.11
N ARG A 182 9.47 -7.69 2.44
CA ARG A 182 9.59 -6.75 3.58
C ARG A 182 9.36 -7.36 4.96
N SER A 183 9.03 -8.64 5.02
CA SER A 183 8.87 -9.43 6.25
C SER A 183 8.80 -10.91 5.90
N ASN A 184 9.57 -11.73 6.62
CA ASN A 184 9.47 -13.19 6.51
C ASN A 184 8.06 -13.68 6.86
N ARG A 185 7.37 -13.02 7.79
CA ARG A 185 5.99 -13.36 8.14
C ARG A 185 4.99 -13.10 7.00
N ALA A 186 5.26 -12.14 6.12
CA ALA A 186 4.45 -11.92 4.93
C ALA A 186 4.62 -13.08 3.93
N LYS A 187 5.85 -13.57 3.76
CA LYS A 187 6.15 -14.74 2.93
C LYS A 187 5.55 -16.02 3.52
N GLU A 188 5.71 -16.27 4.82
CA GLU A 188 5.09 -17.40 5.52
C GLU A 188 3.56 -17.38 5.40
N MET A 189 2.95 -16.21 5.58
CA MET A 189 1.50 -16.04 5.39
C MET A 189 1.06 -16.37 3.98
N PHE A 190 1.84 -15.96 2.98
CA PHE A 190 1.56 -16.29 1.59
C PHE A 190 1.58 -17.81 1.35
N PHE A 191 2.58 -18.52 1.86
CA PHE A 191 2.62 -19.99 1.80
C PHE A 191 1.45 -20.63 2.57
N CYS A 192 1.12 -20.12 3.75
CA CYS A 192 -0.01 -20.60 4.55
C CYS A 192 -1.33 -20.52 3.77
N MET A 193 -1.57 -19.41 3.06
CA MET A 193 -2.75 -19.24 2.20
C MET A 193 -2.74 -20.16 0.97
N LEU A 194 -1.58 -20.53 0.42
CA LEU A 194 -1.49 -21.44 -0.72
C LEU A 194 -1.70 -22.91 -0.33
N CYS A 195 -1.21 -23.32 0.86
CA CYS A 195 -1.32 -24.70 1.33
C CYS A 195 -2.75 -25.08 1.74
N CYS A 196 -3.62 -24.10 2.00
CA CYS A 196 -4.99 -24.35 2.46
C CYS A 196 -6.02 -24.03 1.37
N GLY A 197 -6.40 -25.06 0.59
CA GLY A 197 -7.29 -24.94 -0.58
C GLY A 197 -8.74 -24.54 -0.28
N THR A 198 -9.17 -24.64 0.99
CA THR A 198 -10.46 -24.14 1.48
C THR A 198 -10.18 -22.90 2.32
N GLY A 199 -10.47 -21.70 1.79
CA GLY A 199 -10.03 -20.43 2.37
C GLY A 199 -10.09 -20.37 3.90
N GLN A 200 -8.98 -19.95 4.51
CA GLN A 200 -8.86 -19.85 5.97
C GLN A 200 -9.45 -18.54 6.49
N THR A 201 -9.98 -18.57 7.70
CA THR A 201 -10.37 -17.34 8.39
C THR A 201 -9.13 -16.56 8.82
N LYS A 202 -9.29 -15.25 9.01
CA LYS A 202 -8.25 -14.39 9.56
C LYS A 202 -7.70 -14.97 10.87
N GLU A 203 -8.60 -15.42 11.75
CA GLU A 203 -8.32 -15.96 13.07
C GLU A 203 -7.43 -17.22 12.98
N GLN A 204 -7.72 -18.12 12.04
CA GLN A 204 -6.93 -19.33 11.80
C GLN A 204 -5.51 -19.02 11.30
N ILE A 205 -5.40 -18.11 10.33
CA ILE A 205 -4.10 -17.67 9.82
C ILE A 205 -3.30 -17.01 10.94
N THR A 206 -3.94 -16.19 11.78
CA THR A 206 -3.26 -15.56 12.91
C THR A 206 -2.83 -16.54 13.98
N ALA A 207 -3.64 -17.55 14.30
CA ALA A 207 -3.27 -18.57 15.28
C ALA A 207 -2.10 -19.44 14.78
N ALA A 208 -2.02 -19.71 13.48
CA ALA A 208 -0.93 -20.48 12.89
C ALA A 208 0.39 -19.72 12.85
N LEU A 209 0.36 -18.43 12.49
CA LEU A 209 1.58 -17.62 12.33
C LEU A 209 2.02 -16.96 13.64
N TRP A 210 1.08 -16.60 14.51
CA TRP A 210 1.35 -15.86 15.74
C TRP A 210 0.59 -16.44 16.93
N PRO A 211 0.91 -17.68 17.36
CA PRO A 211 0.17 -18.37 18.41
C PRO A 211 0.23 -17.63 19.76
N ASP A 212 1.30 -16.90 20.03
CA ASP A 212 1.54 -16.22 21.31
C ASP A 212 0.97 -14.79 21.37
N LEU A 213 0.35 -14.31 20.28
CA LEU A 213 -0.19 -12.95 20.23
C LEU A 213 -1.67 -12.91 20.63
N SER A 214 -2.05 -11.84 21.32
CA SER A 214 -3.46 -11.57 21.59
C SER A 214 -4.27 -11.40 20.28
N PRO A 215 -5.58 -11.67 20.27
CA PRO A 215 -6.40 -11.60 19.06
C PRO A 215 -6.34 -10.25 18.32
N ALA A 216 -6.24 -9.15 19.07
CA ALA A 216 -6.08 -7.80 18.51
C ALA A 216 -4.74 -7.64 17.80
N LYS A 217 -3.63 -8.05 18.43
CA LYS A 217 -2.29 -8.01 17.81
C LYS A 217 -2.19 -8.97 16.63
N GLY A 218 -2.81 -10.14 16.71
CA GLY A 218 -2.92 -11.08 15.59
C GLY A 218 -3.59 -10.42 14.39
N THR A 219 -4.74 -9.76 14.59
CA THR A 219 -5.46 -9.04 13.54
C THR A 219 -4.61 -7.93 12.89
N SER A 220 -3.89 -7.15 13.69
CA SER A 220 -3.01 -6.09 13.18
C SER A 220 -1.86 -6.64 12.35
N ASN A 221 -1.18 -7.69 12.84
CA ASN A 221 -0.13 -8.38 12.10
C ASN A 221 -0.66 -9.04 10.83
N PHE A 222 -1.89 -9.56 10.87
CA PHE A 222 -2.55 -10.11 9.70
C PHE A 222 -2.66 -9.08 8.59
N HIS A 223 -3.23 -7.91 8.86
CA HIS A 223 -3.45 -6.90 7.83
C HIS A 223 -2.15 -6.33 7.26
N ILE A 224 -1.12 -6.11 8.10
CA ILE A 224 0.20 -5.65 7.64
C ILE A 224 0.83 -6.69 6.71
N ASN A 225 0.89 -7.95 7.14
CA ASN A 225 1.57 -8.99 6.37
C ASN A 225 0.77 -9.41 5.14
N LEU A 226 -0.56 -9.33 5.18
CA LEU A 226 -1.41 -9.50 3.99
C LEU A 226 -1.15 -8.39 2.97
N TYR A 227 -1.03 -7.13 3.41
CA TYR A 227 -0.67 -6.02 2.53
C TYR A 227 0.71 -6.23 1.88
N ARG A 228 1.71 -6.61 2.69
CA ARG A 228 3.08 -6.91 2.21
C ARG A 228 3.11 -8.07 1.22
N ALA A 229 2.44 -9.19 1.55
CA ALA A 229 2.36 -10.38 0.70
C ALA A 229 1.68 -10.05 -0.64
N ARG A 230 0.56 -9.32 -0.61
CA ARG A 230 -0.12 -8.88 -1.83
C ARG A 230 0.78 -7.99 -2.68
N ARG A 231 1.53 -7.06 -2.08
CA ARG A 231 2.44 -6.16 -2.82
C ARG A 231 3.63 -6.91 -3.43
N ALA A 232 4.16 -7.92 -2.75
CA ALA A 232 5.27 -8.74 -3.24
C ALA A 232 4.85 -9.56 -4.47
N VAL A 233 3.66 -10.16 -4.44
CA VAL A 233 3.19 -11.09 -5.47
C VAL A 233 2.38 -10.39 -6.57
N PHE A 234 1.81 -9.23 -6.26
CA PHE A 234 1.10 -8.36 -7.19
C PHE A 234 1.52 -6.91 -6.93
N PRO A 235 2.59 -6.43 -7.59
CA PRO A 235 2.96 -5.00 -7.59
C PRO A 235 1.96 -4.11 -8.38
N GLY A 236 0.70 -4.54 -8.44
CA GLY A 236 -0.45 -4.00 -9.17
C GLY A 236 -1.00 -2.76 -8.53
#